data_AF-A0A9W7FLU8-F1
#
_entry.id   AF-A0A9W7FLU8-F1
#
_cell.length_a   1.000
_cell.length_b   1.000
_cell.length_c   1.000
_cell.angle_alpha   90.00
_cell.angle_beta   90.00
_cell.angle_gamma   90.00
#
_symmetry.space_group_name_H-M   'P 1'
#
loop_
_entity.id
_entity.type
_entity.pdbx_description
1 polymer ?
#
loop_
_entity_poly.entity_id
_entity_poly.type
_entity_poly.pdbx_seq_one_letter_code
_entity_poly.pdbx_strand_id
1 'polypeptide(L)'
;MTYCKAIETVFEAIPSSILQIYALILAAERNLDAVVSILVSAATIAFTSSMISYDWDTSPEQRRKISFQYGYIPDKASSRAISSDYERKCFLNAREDQDDVKSDLLTDHPDVYHTWGDELMKPWTLKNWDTWEEEKPAWFIDKWIEAVPNHYIPYDWRVKYKKTKGRVEDPQTRRRSSLAQVKMLMGAEEER
;
A
#
# COMPACT_ATOMS: atom_id res chain seq x y z
N MET A 1 -22.61 -21.10 -4.47
CA MET A 1 -23.70 -20.35 -3.79
C MET A 1 -23.61 -18.85 -4.04
N THR A 2 -22.41 -18.27 -4.09
CA THR A 2 -22.14 -16.83 -4.28
C THR A 2 -22.79 -16.20 -5.52
N TYR A 3 -22.76 -16.89 -6.67
CA TYR A 3 -23.35 -16.40 -7.92
C TYR A 3 -24.87 -16.21 -7.84
N CYS A 4 -25.61 -17.16 -7.26
CA CYS A 4 -27.05 -17.04 -7.09
C CYS A 4 -27.39 -15.85 -6.17
N LYS A 5 -26.59 -15.64 -5.11
CA LYS A 5 -26.80 -14.55 -4.16
C LYS A 5 -26.53 -13.17 -4.77
N ALA A 6 -25.52 -13.07 -5.63
CA ALA A 6 -25.26 -11.85 -6.39
C ALA A 6 -26.41 -11.53 -7.36
N ILE A 7 -26.94 -12.53 -8.05
CA ILE A 7 -28.10 -12.37 -8.95
C ILE A 7 -29.35 -11.93 -8.17
N GLU A 8 -29.67 -12.56 -7.04
CA GLU A 8 -30.76 -12.12 -6.15
C GLU A 8 -30.56 -10.66 -5.71
N THR A 9 -29.35 -10.28 -5.32
CA THR A 9 -29.08 -8.92 -4.84
C THR A 9 -29.31 -7.88 -5.94
N VAL A 10 -28.87 -8.16 -7.18
CA VAL A 10 -28.98 -7.21 -8.30
C VAL A 10 -30.39 -7.14 -8.89
N PHE A 11 -31.07 -8.28 -9.04
CA PHE A 11 -32.35 -8.34 -9.75
C PHE A 11 -33.57 -8.25 -8.84
N GLU A 12 -33.43 -8.48 -7.54
CA GLU A 12 -34.54 -8.44 -6.59
C GLU A 12 -34.35 -7.33 -5.54
N ALA A 13 -33.24 -7.38 -4.80
CA ALA A 13 -33.04 -6.49 -3.65
C ALA A 13 -32.84 -5.01 -4.05
N ILE A 14 -32.02 -4.75 -5.08
CA ILE A 14 -31.78 -3.37 -5.55
C ILE A 14 -33.07 -2.76 -6.14
N PRO A 15 -33.79 -3.38 -7.09
CA PRO A 15 -35.04 -2.82 -7.62
C PRO A 15 -36.12 -2.62 -6.54
N SER A 16 -36.24 -3.55 -5.58
CA SER A 16 -37.15 -3.43 -4.45
C SER A 16 -36.81 -2.22 -3.58
N SER A 17 -35.53 -2.02 -3.26
CA SER A 17 -35.09 -0.86 -2.47
C SER A 17 -35.36 0.48 -3.16
N ILE A 18 -35.21 0.54 -4.49
CA ILE A 18 -35.52 1.74 -5.29
C ILE A 18 -37.03 2.05 -5.23
N LEU A 19 -37.88 1.03 -5.35
CA LEU A 19 -39.34 1.21 -5.24
C LEU A 19 -39.76 1.66 -3.84
N GLN A 20 -39.13 1.13 -2.79
CA GLN A 20 -39.40 1.55 -1.40
C GLN A 20 -39.02 3.03 -1.18
N ILE A 21 -37.87 3.47 -1.72
CA ILE A 21 -37.44 4.87 -1.67
C ILE A 21 -38.40 5.76 -2.46
N TYR A 22 -38.82 5.32 -3.65
CA TYR A 22 -39.78 6.05 -4.49
C TYR A 22 -41.14 6.22 -3.79
N ALA A 23 -41.66 5.15 -3.18
CA ALA A 23 -42.90 5.19 -2.40
C ALA A 23 -42.80 6.15 -1.21
N LEU A 24 -41.66 6.17 -0.51
CA LEU A 24 -41.40 7.12 0.57
C LEU A 24 -41.43 8.57 0.05
N ILE A 25 -40.86 8.84 -1.12
CA ILE A 25 -40.83 10.19 -1.72
C ILE A 25 -42.23 10.69 -2.08
N LEU A 26 -43.12 9.82 -2.56
CA LEU A 26 -44.48 10.19 -2.93
C LEU A 26 -45.46 10.25 -1.75
N ALA A 27 -45.13 9.66 -0.60
CA ALA A 27 -45.99 9.67 0.56
C ALA A 27 -46.18 11.09 1.12
N ALA A 28 -47.44 11.47 1.35
CA ALA A 28 -47.81 12.77 1.92
C ALA A 28 -47.32 12.95 3.37
N GLU A 29 -47.22 11.85 4.11
CA GLU A 29 -46.69 11.80 5.48
C GLU A 29 -45.44 10.91 5.53
N ARG A 30 -44.44 11.32 6.31
CA ARG A 30 -43.16 10.62 6.44
C ARG A 30 -43.15 9.81 7.73
N ASN A 31 -43.27 8.49 7.60
CA ASN A 31 -43.15 7.58 8.73
C ASN A 31 -41.68 7.27 9.00
N LEU A 32 -41.23 7.52 10.25
CA LEU A 32 -39.86 7.24 10.68
C LEU A 32 -39.53 5.75 10.55
N ASP A 33 -40.48 4.87 10.85
CA ASP A 33 -40.34 3.42 10.75
C ASP A 33 -40.01 2.96 9.32
N ALA A 34 -40.61 3.61 8.32
CA ALA A 34 -40.35 3.32 6.91
C ALA A 34 -38.94 3.77 6.47
N VAL A 35 -38.43 4.86 7.03
CA VAL A 35 -37.05 5.31 6.78
C VAL A 35 -36.06 4.32 7.40
N VAL A 36 -36.31 3.90 8.63
CA VAL A 36 -35.45 2.94 9.34
C VAL A 36 -35.42 1.59 8.61
N SER A 37 -36.55 1.10 8.12
CA SER A 37 -36.59 -0.17 7.38
C SER A 37 -35.82 -0.11 6.06
N ILE A 38 -35.88 1.01 5.33
CA ILE A 38 -35.08 1.24 4.12
C ILE A 38 -33.59 1.25 4.45
N LEU A 39 -33.19 1.93 5.53
CA LEU A 39 -31.78 1.97 5.96
C LEU A 39 -31.25 0.59 6.36
N VAL A 40 -32.02 -0.20 7.11
CA VAL A 40 -31.64 -1.56 7.49
C VAL A 40 -31.52 -2.47 6.26
N SER A 41 -32.42 -2.31 5.28
CA SER A 41 -32.37 -3.06 4.02
C SER A 41 -31.12 -2.70 3.21
N ALA A 42 -30.80 -1.41 3.10
CA ALA A 42 -29.59 -0.93 2.43
C ALA A 42 -28.31 -1.44 3.12
N ALA A 43 -28.26 -1.40 4.46
CA ALA A 43 -27.15 -1.94 5.23
C ALA A 43 -26.99 -3.45 5.03
N THR A 44 -28.09 -4.19 4.92
CA THR A 44 -28.08 -5.63 4.66
C THR A 44 -27.54 -5.95 3.27
N ILE A 45 -27.95 -5.21 2.23
CA ILE A 45 -27.41 -5.33 0.86
C ILE A 45 -25.90 -5.03 0.84
N ALA A 46 -25.46 -3.99 1.54
CA ALA A 46 -24.04 -3.64 1.61
C ALA A 46 -23.23 -4.73 2.35
N PHE A 47 -23.77 -5.28 3.43
CA PHE A 47 -23.13 -6.35 4.20
C PHE A 47 -23.01 -7.64 3.39
N THR A 48 -24.07 -8.07 2.70
CA THR A 48 -24.02 -9.26 1.84
C THR A 48 -23.05 -9.08 0.67
N SER A 49 -23.05 -7.91 0.04
CA SER A 49 -22.09 -7.55 -1.02
C SER A 49 -20.65 -7.63 -0.52
N SER A 50 -20.36 -7.05 0.64
CA SER A 50 -19.03 -7.08 1.26
C SER A 50 -18.57 -8.50 1.59
N MET A 51 -19.46 -9.35 2.09
CA MET A 51 -19.16 -10.76 2.38
C MET A 51 -18.86 -11.56 1.11
N ILE A 52 -19.58 -11.31 0.02
CA ILE A 52 -19.31 -11.92 -1.29
C ILE A 52 -17.92 -11.52 -1.79
N SER A 53 -17.59 -10.23 -1.72
CA SER A 53 -16.26 -9.73 -2.12
C SER A 53 -15.15 -10.30 -1.24
N TYR A 54 -15.36 -10.40 0.07
CA TYR A 54 -14.39 -10.97 1.02
C TYR A 54 -14.13 -12.46 0.76
N ASP A 55 -15.18 -13.24 0.48
CA ASP A 55 -15.06 -14.67 0.18
C ASP A 55 -14.31 -14.91 -1.13
N TRP A 56 -14.59 -14.11 -2.17
CA TRP A 56 -13.85 -14.16 -3.43
C TRP A 56 -12.40 -13.69 -3.30
N ASP A 57 -12.13 -12.65 -2.50
CA ASP A 57 -10.77 -12.19 -2.27
C ASP A 57 -9.91 -13.22 -1.54
N THR A 58 -10.48 -13.94 -0.56
CA THR A 58 -9.75 -14.90 0.29
C THR A 58 -9.65 -16.31 -0.29
N SER A 59 -10.38 -16.63 -1.37
CA SER A 59 -10.39 -17.96 -1.97
C SER A 59 -9.05 -18.32 -2.64
N PRO A 60 -8.43 -19.47 -2.29
CA PRO A 60 -7.18 -19.93 -2.91
C PRO A 60 -7.30 -20.22 -4.41
N GLU A 61 -8.48 -20.66 -4.85
CA GLU A 61 -8.74 -20.99 -6.25
C GLU A 61 -8.78 -19.74 -7.13
N GLN A 62 -9.39 -18.66 -6.63
CA GLN A 62 -9.50 -17.40 -7.37
C GLN A 62 -8.17 -16.66 -7.42
N ARG A 63 -7.41 -16.65 -6.33
CA ARG A 63 -6.03 -16.13 -6.29
C ARG A 63 -5.10 -16.84 -7.27
N ARG A 64 -5.32 -18.13 -7.51
CA ARG A 64 -4.51 -18.91 -8.48
C ARG A 64 -4.87 -18.58 -9.93
N LYS A 65 -6.15 -18.32 -10.22
CA LYS A 65 -6.62 -18.03 -11.58
C LYS A 65 -6.32 -16.58 -12.00
N ILE A 66 -6.52 -15.62 -11.10
CA ILE A 66 -6.38 -14.18 -11.37
C ILE A 66 -5.73 -13.50 -10.16
N SER A 67 -4.41 -13.64 -10.03
CA SER A 67 -3.65 -13.14 -8.88
C SER A 67 -3.57 -11.61 -8.77
N PHE A 68 -3.87 -10.87 -9.85
CA PHE A 68 -3.84 -9.41 -9.82
C PHE A 68 -5.14 -8.79 -9.26
N GLN A 69 -6.27 -9.50 -9.36
CA GLN A 69 -7.61 -8.99 -9.00
C GLN A 69 -7.99 -9.33 -7.56
N TYR A 70 -7.44 -10.43 -7.02
CA TYR A 70 -7.75 -10.97 -5.70
C TYR A 70 -6.46 -11.19 -4.92
N GLY A 71 -6.50 -10.97 -3.60
CA GLY A 71 -5.32 -11.01 -2.74
C GLY A 71 -5.14 -9.77 -1.86
N TYR A 72 -6.15 -8.91 -1.76
CA TYR A 72 -6.10 -7.71 -0.92
C TYR A 72 -5.91 -8.06 0.56
N ILE A 73 -6.50 -9.17 1.01
CA ILE A 73 -6.38 -9.65 2.38
C ILE A 73 -5.27 -10.70 2.45
N PRO A 74 -4.13 -10.42 3.07
CA PRO A 74 -3.04 -11.39 3.12
C PRO A 74 -3.36 -12.57 4.06
N ASP A 75 -2.76 -13.71 3.77
CA ASP A 75 -3.06 -14.98 4.47
C ASP A 75 -2.57 -14.99 5.92
N LYS A 76 -1.49 -14.26 6.22
CA LYS A 76 -0.91 -14.17 7.57
C LYS A 76 -1.58 -13.04 8.36
N ALA A 77 -1.95 -13.33 9.61
CA ALA A 77 -2.51 -12.33 10.51
C ALA A 77 -1.61 -11.10 10.70
N SER A 78 -0.28 -11.28 10.69
CA SER A 78 0.70 -10.18 10.75
C SER A 78 0.71 -9.31 9.50
N SER A 79 0.50 -9.90 8.33
CA SER A 79 0.48 -9.20 7.05
C SER A 79 -0.81 -8.40 6.86
N ARG A 80 -1.94 -8.81 7.50
CA ARG A 80 -3.24 -8.13 7.39
C ARG A 80 -3.22 -6.71 7.95
N ALA A 81 -2.19 -6.38 8.74
CA ALA A 81 -2.00 -5.08 9.34
C ALA A 81 -1.09 -4.14 8.53
N ILE A 82 -0.51 -4.56 7.40
CA ILE A 82 0.60 -3.81 6.78
C ILE A 82 0.46 -3.72 5.25
N SER A 83 0.22 -2.50 4.75
CA SER A 83 0.25 -2.15 3.31
C SER A 83 1.61 -2.45 2.65
N SER A 84 2.70 -2.45 3.43
CA SER A 84 4.07 -2.66 2.95
C SER A 84 4.28 -4.00 2.24
N ASP A 85 3.51 -5.05 2.61
CA ASP A 85 3.65 -6.37 1.99
C ASP A 85 3.14 -6.41 0.53
N TYR A 86 2.17 -5.56 0.18
CA TYR A 86 1.66 -5.45 -1.19
C TYR A 86 2.69 -4.76 -2.09
N GLU A 87 3.21 -3.61 -1.66
CA GLU A 87 4.22 -2.85 -2.40
C GLU A 87 5.49 -3.68 -2.62
N ARG A 88 5.90 -4.45 -1.60
CA ARG A 88 7.01 -5.41 -1.74
C ARG A 88 6.76 -6.43 -2.86
N LYS A 89 5.54 -6.94 -2.98
CA LYS A 89 5.17 -7.89 -4.04
C LYS A 89 5.15 -7.22 -5.41
N CYS A 90 4.63 -5.99 -5.51
CA CYS A 90 4.68 -5.22 -6.75
C CYS A 90 6.12 -5.01 -7.22
N PHE A 91 7.01 -4.66 -6.30
CA PHE A 91 8.44 -4.49 -6.58
C PHE A 91 9.11 -5.79 -7.07
N LEU A 92 8.82 -6.93 -6.44
CA LEU A 92 9.38 -8.24 -6.79
C LEU A 92 8.81 -8.82 -8.09
N ASN A 93 7.53 -8.56 -8.39
CA ASN A 93 6.85 -9.11 -9.57
C ASN A 93 6.98 -8.21 -10.80
N ALA A 94 7.41 -6.96 -10.63
CA ALA A 94 7.64 -6.05 -11.75
C ALA A 94 8.81 -6.55 -12.61
N ARG A 95 8.58 -6.60 -13.93
CA ARG A 95 9.55 -7.08 -14.91
C ARG A 95 10.80 -6.18 -14.93
N GLU A 96 11.90 -6.67 -15.49
CA GLU A 96 13.16 -5.91 -15.57
C GLU A 96 13.05 -4.66 -16.44
N ASP A 97 12.14 -4.63 -17.40
CA ASP A 97 11.84 -3.49 -18.27
C ASP A 97 10.89 -2.46 -17.64
N GLN A 98 10.33 -2.75 -16.46
CA GLN A 98 9.33 -1.91 -15.77
C GLN A 98 9.96 -1.14 -14.61
N ASP A 99 11.08 -0.48 -14.88
CA ASP A 99 11.77 0.37 -13.90
C ASP A 99 10.95 1.63 -13.56
N ASP A 100 10.05 2.06 -14.44
CA ASP A 100 9.09 3.14 -14.21
C ASP A 100 8.13 2.83 -13.05
N VAL A 101 7.55 1.64 -13.03
CA VAL A 101 6.62 1.23 -11.95
C VAL A 101 7.36 1.10 -10.61
N LYS A 102 8.61 0.64 -10.64
CA LYS A 102 9.45 0.54 -9.43
C LYS A 102 9.90 1.90 -8.93
N SER A 103 10.11 2.87 -9.83
CA SER A 103 10.58 4.21 -9.49
C SER A 103 9.48 5.06 -8.85
N ASP A 104 8.21 4.83 -9.18
CA ASP A 104 7.07 5.50 -8.52
C ASP A 104 7.05 5.23 -7.01
N LEU A 105 7.43 4.03 -6.58
CA LEU A 105 7.47 3.68 -5.16
C LEU A 105 8.44 4.54 -4.34
N LEU A 106 9.52 5.03 -4.96
CA LEU A 106 10.48 5.92 -4.29
C LEU A 106 9.90 7.30 -4.00
N THR A 107 8.81 7.66 -4.68
CA THR A 107 8.11 8.94 -4.48
C THR A 107 7.04 8.85 -3.38
N ASP A 108 6.67 7.65 -2.96
CA ASP A 108 5.76 7.42 -1.85
C ASP A 108 6.41 7.68 -0.49
N HIS A 109 5.57 7.81 0.56
CA HIS A 109 6.04 8.10 1.92
C HIS A 109 6.96 6.98 2.44
N PRO A 110 8.13 7.27 3.06
CA PRO A 110 9.11 6.25 3.46
C PRO A 110 8.58 5.07 4.31
N ASP A 111 7.51 5.28 5.08
CA ASP A 111 6.87 4.23 5.88
C ASP A 111 6.27 3.08 5.03
N VAL A 112 6.01 3.32 3.75
CA VAL A 112 5.54 2.33 2.76
C VAL A 112 6.57 1.20 2.62
N TYR A 113 7.85 1.57 2.53
CA TYR A 113 8.94 0.62 2.30
C TYR A 113 9.96 0.56 3.44
N HIS A 114 9.74 1.21 4.60
CA HIS A 114 10.72 1.23 5.69
C HIS A 114 11.16 -0.18 6.19
N THR A 115 10.29 -1.18 6.07
CA THR A 115 10.58 -2.55 6.54
C THR A 115 11.46 -3.37 5.59
N TRP A 116 11.46 -3.06 4.29
CA TRP A 116 12.06 -3.92 3.26
C TRP A 116 12.86 -3.15 2.19
N GLY A 117 12.72 -1.83 2.12
CA GLY A 117 13.34 -0.98 1.11
C GLY A 117 14.86 -1.02 1.17
N ASP A 118 15.46 -1.06 2.36
CA ASP A 118 16.91 -1.22 2.53
C ASP A 118 17.43 -2.57 1.98
N GLU A 119 16.62 -3.63 2.03
CA GLU A 119 17.00 -4.97 1.58
C GLU A 119 16.91 -5.11 0.06
N LEU A 120 15.88 -4.54 -0.57
CA LEU A 120 15.56 -4.78 -1.98
C LEU A 120 15.67 -3.53 -2.86
N MET A 121 15.07 -2.43 -2.42
CA MET A 121 14.98 -1.20 -3.23
C MET A 121 16.31 -0.45 -3.29
N LYS A 122 17.09 -0.47 -2.22
CA LYS A 122 18.43 0.15 -2.13
C LYS A 122 19.46 -0.49 -3.06
N PRO A 123 19.69 -1.81 -3.06
CA PRO A 123 20.64 -2.38 -4.01
C PRO A 123 20.19 -2.21 -5.47
N TRP A 124 18.88 -2.24 -5.76
CA TRP A 124 18.35 -1.99 -7.10
C TRP A 124 18.61 -0.56 -7.58
N THR A 125 18.25 0.44 -6.77
CA THR A 125 18.50 1.86 -7.09
C THR A 125 19.98 2.14 -7.30
N LEU A 126 20.85 1.67 -6.39
CA LEU A 126 22.28 1.90 -6.48
C LEU A 126 22.90 1.21 -7.71
N LYS A 127 22.38 0.04 -8.12
CA LYS A 127 22.87 -0.70 -9.29
C LYS A 127 22.49 -0.03 -10.61
N ASN A 128 21.27 0.51 -10.71
CA ASN A 128 20.74 1.03 -11.96
C ASN A 128 21.02 2.52 -12.18
N TRP A 129 21.48 3.24 -11.14
CA TRP A 129 21.64 4.70 -11.18
C TRP A 129 22.52 5.19 -12.33
N ASP A 130 23.65 4.54 -12.56
CA ASP A 130 24.60 4.95 -13.62
C ASP A 130 23.97 4.77 -15.01
N THR A 131 23.23 3.68 -15.22
CA THR A 131 22.48 3.43 -16.47
C THR A 131 21.41 4.50 -16.69
N TRP A 132 20.66 4.88 -15.65
CA TRP A 132 19.61 5.90 -15.80
C TRP A 132 20.16 7.28 -16.11
N GLU A 133 21.36 7.62 -15.65
CA GLU A 133 21.98 8.90 -16.02
C GLU A 133 22.48 8.92 -17.46
N GLU A 134 22.92 7.77 -17.99
CA GLU A 134 23.30 7.63 -19.40
C GLU A 134 22.08 7.65 -20.33
N GLU A 135 21.06 6.86 -20.00
CA GLU A 135 19.86 6.68 -20.84
C GLU A 135 18.84 7.82 -20.70
N LYS A 136 18.81 8.47 -19.53
CA LYS A 136 17.85 9.53 -19.15
C LYS A 136 16.39 9.16 -19.48
N PRO A 137 15.84 8.12 -18.84
CA PRO A 137 14.46 7.71 -19.09
C PRO A 137 13.48 8.83 -18.73
N ALA A 138 12.31 8.82 -19.37
CA ALA A 138 11.34 9.93 -19.28
C ALA A 138 10.85 10.25 -17.86
N TRP A 139 10.89 9.29 -16.95
CA TRP A 139 10.53 9.45 -15.53
C TRP A 139 11.68 9.96 -14.66
N PHE A 140 12.94 9.88 -15.11
CA PHE A 140 14.14 10.32 -14.39
C PHE A 140 14.36 11.83 -14.59
N ILE A 141 13.44 12.61 -14.03
CA ILE A 141 13.46 14.08 -14.07
C ILE A 141 13.90 14.66 -12.72
N ASP A 142 14.39 15.90 -12.71
CA ASP A 142 14.83 16.59 -11.48
C ASP A 142 13.80 16.52 -10.35
N LYS A 143 12.51 16.65 -10.68
CA LYS A 143 11.41 16.55 -9.71
C LYS A 143 11.33 15.18 -9.03
N TRP A 144 11.58 14.10 -9.78
CA TRP A 144 11.60 12.74 -9.24
C TRP A 144 12.85 12.53 -8.37
N ILE A 145 14.02 12.97 -8.86
CA ILE A 145 15.29 12.90 -8.12
C ILE A 145 15.18 13.63 -6.77
N GLU A 146 14.47 14.77 -6.72
CA GLU A 146 14.20 15.53 -5.50
C GLU A 146 13.30 14.78 -4.49
N ALA A 147 12.45 13.86 -4.94
CA ALA A 147 11.56 13.08 -4.09
C ALA A 147 12.25 11.86 -3.47
N VAL A 148 13.31 11.36 -4.12
CA VAL A 148 14.02 10.15 -3.69
C VAL A 148 14.80 10.39 -2.39
N PRO A 149 14.66 9.55 -1.35
CA PRO A 149 15.44 9.70 -0.13
C PRO A 149 16.94 9.50 -0.37
N ASN A 150 17.77 10.33 0.27
CA ASN A 150 19.22 10.36 0.05
C ASN A 150 19.93 9.00 0.19
N HIS A 151 19.43 8.10 1.05
CA HIS A 151 20.07 6.80 1.28
C HIS A 151 19.85 5.79 0.12
N TYR A 152 18.98 6.10 -0.84
CA TYR A 152 18.78 5.36 -2.09
C TYR A 152 19.59 5.94 -3.27
N ILE A 153 20.24 7.09 -3.09
CA ILE A 153 21.04 7.75 -4.13
C ILE A 153 22.52 7.49 -3.89
N PRO A 154 23.33 7.08 -4.88
CA PRO A 154 24.77 6.90 -4.69
C PRO A 154 25.48 8.23 -4.36
N TYR A 155 26.59 8.16 -3.63
CA TYR A 155 27.21 9.33 -3.01
C TYR A 155 27.63 10.41 -4.02
N ASP A 156 28.25 10.00 -5.12
CA ASP A 156 28.77 10.92 -6.14
C ASP A 156 27.65 11.74 -6.76
N TRP A 157 26.48 11.12 -6.93
CA TRP A 157 25.28 11.73 -7.49
C TRP A 157 24.56 12.64 -6.48
N ARG A 158 24.59 12.34 -5.17
CA ARG A 158 24.05 13.24 -4.13
C ARG A 158 24.66 14.64 -4.16
N VAL A 159 25.94 14.73 -4.49
CA VAL A 159 26.66 16.00 -4.60
C VAL A 159 26.26 16.76 -5.87
N LYS A 160 25.97 16.04 -6.96
CA LYS A 160 25.55 16.58 -8.26
C LYS A 160 24.17 17.25 -8.19
N TYR A 161 23.16 16.59 -7.61
CA TYR A 161 21.76 17.06 -7.62
C TYR A 161 21.38 17.97 -6.43
N LYS A 162 22.37 18.43 -5.64
CA LYS A 162 22.25 19.30 -4.44
C LYS A 162 20.87 19.99 -4.23
N LYS A 163 20.08 19.48 -3.27
CA LYS A 163 19.08 20.25 -2.50
C LYS A 163 19.05 19.90 -1.00
N THR A 164 19.88 20.62 -0.27
CA THR A 164 19.71 21.44 0.95
C THR A 164 18.39 21.47 1.78
N LYS A 165 17.59 20.40 1.92
CA LYS A 165 16.66 20.27 3.07
C LYS A 165 16.55 18.82 3.53
N GLY A 166 17.36 18.48 4.53
CA GLY A 166 17.36 17.16 5.15
C GLY A 166 15.97 16.72 5.66
N ARG A 167 15.70 15.44 5.44
CA ARG A 167 14.79 14.56 6.22
C ARG A 167 15.33 13.15 5.97
N VAL A 168 15.67 12.31 6.94
CA VAL A 168 15.82 12.36 8.40
C VAL A 168 16.94 11.34 8.64
N GLU A 169 17.91 11.63 9.50
CA GLU A 169 18.77 10.58 10.03
C GLU A 169 17.87 9.56 10.71
N ASP A 170 17.80 8.35 10.17
CA ASP A 170 16.95 7.26 10.66
C ASP A 170 17.06 7.12 12.20
N PRO A 171 15.95 7.22 12.97
CA PRO A 171 15.95 6.95 14.40
C PRO A 171 16.52 5.57 14.78
N GLN A 172 16.46 4.58 13.89
CA GLN A 172 17.09 3.26 14.07
C GLN A 172 18.64 3.34 14.02
N THR A 173 19.22 4.23 13.21
CA THR A 173 20.68 4.46 13.22
C THR A 173 21.18 5.11 14.52
N ARG A 174 20.38 5.95 15.20
CA ARG A 174 20.75 6.53 16.52
C ARG A 174 20.79 5.51 17.65
N ARG A 175 19.96 4.46 17.61
CA ARG A 175 20.00 3.38 18.61
C ARG A 175 21.29 2.54 18.53
N ARG A 176 21.90 2.44 17.35
CA ARG A 176 23.15 1.66 17.18
C ARG A 176 24.41 2.43 17.62
N SER A 177 24.45 3.76 17.46
CA SER A 177 25.63 4.53 17.87
C SER A 177 25.77 4.67 19.40
N SER A 178 24.66 4.87 20.11
CA SER A 178 24.65 5.03 21.57
C SER A 178 25.11 3.77 22.32
N LEU A 179 24.68 2.57 21.91
CA LEU A 179 25.14 1.32 22.52
C LEU A 179 26.62 1.04 22.26
N ALA A 180 27.14 1.33 21.06
CA ALA A 180 28.56 1.18 20.75
C ALA A 180 29.42 2.18 21.54
N GLN A 181 28.95 3.42 21.70
CA GLN A 181 29.65 4.47 22.44
C GLN A 181 29.62 4.24 23.96
N VAL A 182 28.50 3.73 24.50
CA VAL A 182 28.39 3.28 25.90
C VAL A 182 29.28 2.06 26.15
N LYS A 183 29.36 1.11 25.22
CA LYS A 183 30.23 -0.07 25.36
C LYS A 183 31.72 0.29 25.32
N MET A 184 32.11 1.33 24.55
CA MET A 184 33.46 1.88 24.57
C MET A 184 33.78 2.67 25.85
N LEU A 185 32.81 3.41 26.40
CA LEU A 185 32.99 4.12 27.68
C LEU A 185 33.05 3.14 28.87
N MET A 186 32.18 2.14 28.90
CA MET A 186 32.18 1.10 29.94
C MET A 186 33.42 0.19 29.85
N GLY A 187 33.90 -0.10 28.64
CA GLY A 187 35.15 -0.85 28.44
C GLY A 187 36.40 -0.05 28.79
N ALA A 188 36.33 1.28 28.84
CA ALA A 188 37.44 2.14 29.27
C ALA A 188 37.48 2.35 30.81
N GLU A 189 36.40 2.03 31.53
CA GLU A 189 36.38 2.05 33.01
C GLU A 189 36.90 0.76 33.63
N GLU A 190 36.89 -0.37 32.92
CA GLU A 190 37.43 -1.65 33.40
C GLU A 190 38.96 -1.76 33.31
N GLU A 191 39.65 -0.83 32.64
CA GLU A 191 41.11 -0.79 32.51
C GLU A 191 41.82 0.24 33.43
N ARG A 192 41.17 0.70 34.51
CA ARG A 192 41.81 1.58 35.52
C ARG A 192 41.90 0.96 36.91
#